data_AF-A0A8J3IPJ1-F1
#
_entry.id   AF-A0A8J3IPJ1-F1
#
_cell.length_a   1.000
_cell.length_b   1.000
_cell.length_c   1.000
_cell.angle_alpha   90.00
_cell.angle_beta   90.00
_cell.angle_gamma   90.00
#
_symmetry.space_group_name_H-M   'P 1'
#
loop_
_entity.id
_entity.type
_entity.pdbx_description
1 polymer ?
#
loop_
_entity_poly.entity_id
_entity_poly.type
_entity_poly.pdbx_seq_one_letter_code
_entity_poly.pdbx_strand_id
1 'polypeptide(L)'
;MSQHTNLPPDDLSFGEPDEVTASQSETYLASPYPVWLLTPFGRIIAANLLAQWFWEVRELSDLFGFTAFDIFSKNRSRIPKEKNNEFFRKKIPVFKRLSPDNKRLSTLFLEYVENDPILRKIYDEAKYIPDETWESKRVWKYPLLIKPPVGTKSDELLKLQVTVYRLTPNNEFLGVYKPDPSSLITRSLMAQKYQQAMTIADMIEYVQYERREDRGGEGIVQKEGGIQLTEPEATRKVYAALENRTYSWRTLPSISRESEIAPEEVSTIIDNLGERGLIVEANRRNRETKEMVTVYKTKERYEKEEPKLNRFLSALANVIK
;
A
#
# COMPACT_ATOMS: atom_id res chain seq x y z
N MET A 1 16.74 -7.34 49.76
CA MET A 1 16.16 -5.99 49.60
C MET A 1 16.11 -5.68 48.11
N SER A 2 15.00 -6.02 47.47
CA SER A 2 14.80 -5.85 46.03
C SER A 2 14.09 -4.54 45.79
N GLN A 3 14.79 -3.56 45.19
CA GLN A 3 14.17 -2.31 44.79
C GLN A 3 13.37 -2.55 43.51
N HIS A 4 12.05 -2.60 43.66
CA HIS A 4 11.11 -2.45 42.56
C HIS A 4 11.19 -1.01 42.05
N THR A 5 11.78 -0.82 40.87
CA THR A 5 11.61 0.42 40.10
C THR A 5 10.20 0.45 39.54
N ASN A 6 9.30 1.11 40.28
CA ASN A 6 8.02 1.61 39.75
C ASN A 6 8.34 2.69 38.72
N LEU A 7 8.37 2.31 37.45
CA LEU A 7 8.26 3.27 36.36
C LEU A 7 6.80 3.72 36.27
N PRO A 8 6.50 5.03 36.31
CA PRO A 8 5.14 5.51 36.13
C PRO A 8 4.65 5.18 34.70
N PRO A 9 3.36 4.83 34.52
CA PRO A 9 2.72 4.96 33.22
C PRO A 9 2.57 6.45 32.93
N ASP A 10 2.49 6.81 31.65
CA ASP A 10 2.22 8.17 31.17
C ASP A 10 3.45 9.09 31.14
N ASP A 11 4.17 9.01 30.02
CA ASP A 11 4.41 10.23 29.26
C ASP A 11 4.61 9.88 27.77
N LEU A 12 3.52 9.93 27.02
CA LEU A 12 3.53 9.85 25.56
C LEU A 12 3.86 11.24 25.02
N SER A 13 5.01 11.84 25.36
CA SER A 13 5.34 13.24 25.04
C SER A 13 4.86 13.65 23.63
N PHE A 14 3.83 14.52 23.61
CA PHE A 14 3.03 14.87 22.46
C PHE A 14 3.53 16.19 21.87
N GLY A 15 4.26 16.12 20.75
CA GLY A 15 4.31 17.27 19.83
C GLY A 15 3.15 17.15 18.87
N GLU A 16 2.41 18.24 18.63
CA GLU A 16 1.45 18.30 17.52
C GLU A 16 2.22 17.97 16.23
N PRO A 17 1.94 16.83 15.59
CA PRO A 17 2.62 16.48 14.35
C PRO A 17 1.92 17.17 13.19
N ASP A 18 2.71 17.63 12.22
CA ASP A 18 2.21 18.06 10.92
C ASP A 18 1.20 17.02 10.38
N GLU A 19 0.00 17.47 10.00
CA GLU A 19 -0.98 16.61 9.36
C GLU A 19 -0.37 16.01 8.10
N VAL A 20 -0.25 14.68 8.05
CA VAL A 20 0.24 13.99 6.85
C VAL A 20 -0.94 13.69 5.94
N THR A 21 -0.94 14.29 4.76
CA THR A 21 -1.95 14.10 3.72
C THR A 21 -1.64 12.88 2.84
N ALA A 22 -2.62 12.46 2.02
CA ALA A 22 -2.42 11.42 1.02
C ALA A 22 -1.25 11.72 0.06
N SER A 23 -1.08 12.96 -0.40
CA SER A 23 0.03 13.33 -1.29
C SER A 23 1.40 13.25 -0.60
N GLN A 24 1.47 13.54 0.70
CA GLN A 24 2.70 13.33 1.46
C GLN A 24 3.00 11.84 1.66
N SER A 25 1.98 10.98 1.71
CA SER A 25 2.16 9.53 1.84
C SER A 25 2.93 8.92 0.66
N GLU A 26 2.72 9.41 -0.57
CA GLU A 26 3.47 9.00 -1.76
C GLU A 26 4.96 9.34 -1.63
N THR A 27 5.27 10.53 -1.11
CA THR A 27 6.65 10.96 -0.84
C THR A 27 7.34 10.04 0.17
N TYR A 28 6.62 9.63 1.22
CA TYR A 28 7.14 8.65 2.18
C TYR A 28 7.31 7.27 1.55
N LEU A 29 6.37 6.80 0.73
CA LEU A 29 6.47 5.51 0.06
C LEU A 29 7.72 5.44 -0.84
N ALA A 30 8.09 6.54 -1.50
CA ALA A 30 9.32 6.64 -2.29
C ALA A 30 10.63 6.75 -1.47
N SER A 31 10.55 6.77 -0.14
CA SER A 31 11.73 6.98 0.71
C SER A 31 12.69 5.77 0.76
N PRO A 32 13.98 5.98 1.10
CA PRO A 32 15.01 4.94 1.13
C PRO A 32 14.99 4.09 2.42
N TYR A 33 13.79 3.75 2.89
CA TYR A 33 13.56 2.87 4.03
C TYR A 33 12.19 2.18 3.88
N PRO A 34 11.92 1.09 4.61
CA PRO A 34 10.65 0.39 4.53
C PRO A 34 9.48 1.31 4.90
N VAL A 35 8.50 1.38 4.00
CA VAL A 35 7.25 2.11 4.22
C VAL A 35 6.09 1.29 3.68
N TRP A 36 4.96 1.34 4.40
CA TRP A 36 3.69 0.83 3.93
C TRP A 36 2.54 1.80 4.22
N LEU A 37 1.46 1.65 3.47
CA LEU A 37 0.18 2.32 3.67
C LEU A 37 -0.87 1.26 4.03
N LEU A 38 -1.69 1.57 5.02
CA LEU A 38 -2.72 0.69 5.55
C LEU A 38 -4.11 1.34 5.47
N THR A 39 -5.15 0.54 5.29
CA THR A 39 -6.54 0.97 5.49
C THR A 39 -6.80 1.36 6.95
N PRO A 40 -7.95 2.00 7.27
CA PRO A 40 -8.38 2.22 8.65
C PRO A 40 -8.49 0.94 9.50
N PHE A 41 -8.60 -0.22 8.84
CA PHE A 41 -8.65 -1.53 9.47
C PHE A 41 -7.26 -2.21 9.57
N GLY A 42 -6.19 -1.51 9.22
CA GLY A 42 -4.81 -2.02 9.34
C GLY A 42 -4.41 -3.03 8.26
N ARG A 43 -5.15 -3.14 7.14
CA ARG A 43 -4.76 -3.94 5.97
C ARG A 43 -3.78 -3.19 5.09
N ILE A 44 -2.74 -3.85 4.61
CA ILE A 44 -1.71 -3.22 3.76
C ILE A 44 -2.26 -3.04 2.34
N ILE A 45 -2.25 -1.79 1.86
CA ILE A 45 -2.75 -1.40 0.53
C ILE A 45 -1.67 -0.77 -0.35
N ALA A 46 -0.53 -0.41 0.22
CA ALA A 46 0.65 -0.02 -0.55
C ALA A 46 1.92 -0.30 0.24
N ALA A 47 3.02 -0.55 -0.46
CA ALA A 47 4.32 -0.75 0.16
C ALA A 47 5.44 -0.53 -0.86
N ASN A 48 6.64 -0.24 -0.37
CA ASN A 48 7.83 -0.15 -1.21
C ASN A 48 8.69 -1.42 -1.18
N LEU A 49 9.57 -1.59 -2.16
CA LEU A 49 10.44 -2.79 -2.27
C LEU A 49 11.29 -3.04 -1.02
N LEU A 50 11.57 -2.01 -0.21
CA LEU A 50 12.30 -2.17 1.04
C LEU A 50 11.41 -2.81 2.12
N ALA A 51 10.11 -2.57 2.12
CA ALA A 51 9.16 -3.29 2.97
C ALA A 51 9.09 -4.77 2.60
N GLN A 52 9.18 -5.12 1.30
CA GLN A 52 9.25 -6.52 0.87
C GLN A 52 10.47 -7.23 1.49
N TRP A 53 11.65 -6.65 1.31
CA TRP A 53 12.89 -7.17 1.89
C TRP A 53 12.81 -7.23 3.42
N PHE A 54 12.37 -6.14 4.04
CA PHE A 54 12.38 -6.00 5.50
C PHE A 54 11.48 -7.01 6.19
N TRP A 55 10.33 -7.32 5.61
CA TRP A 55 9.34 -8.26 6.15
C TRP A 55 9.44 -9.68 5.59
N GLU A 56 10.47 -9.98 4.81
CA GLU A 56 10.76 -11.31 4.24
C GLU A 56 9.58 -11.93 3.49
N VAL A 57 8.86 -11.09 2.76
CA VAL A 57 7.86 -11.57 1.81
C VAL A 57 8.52 -11.85 0.46
N ARG A 58 8.00 -12.84 -0.27
CA ARG A 58 8.58 -13.27 -1.54
C ARG A 58 8.36 -12.19 -2.59
N GLU A 59 7.16 -11.66 -2.68
CA GLU A 59 6.77 -10.58 -3.60
C GLU A 59 6.02 -9.47 -2.83
N LEU A 60 6.01 -8.23 -3.36
CA LEU A 60 5.28 -7.12 -2.73
C LEU A 60 3.78 -7.41 -2.62
N SER A 61 3.21 -8.07 -3.61
CA SER A 61 1.82 -8.54 -3.65
C SER A 61 1.45 -9.43 -2.46
N ASP A 62 2.40 -10.18 -1.90
CA ASP A 62 2.18 -11.04 -0.74
C ASP A 62 1.95 -10.24 0.57
N LEU A 63 2.22 -8.93 0.57
CA LEU A 63 1.85 -8.04 1.68
C LEU A 63 0.39 -7.60 1.60
N PHE A 64 -0.17 -7.49 0.40
CA PHE A 64 -1.50 -6.91 0.20
C PHE A 64 -2.62 -7.83 0.70
N GLY A 65 -3.73 -7.24 1.15
CA GLY A 65 -4.83 -7.96 1.79
C GLY A 65 -4.53 -8.48 3.19
N PHE A 66 -3.26 -8.63 3.58
CA PHE A 66 -2.84 -8.97 4.94
C PHE A 66 -2.85 -7.75 5.84
N THR A 67 -3.02 -8.03 7.13
CA THR A 67 -3.02 -7.03 8.17
C THR A 67 -1.59 -6.85 8.65
N ALA A 68 -1.22 -5.63 9.08
CA ALA A 68 0.12 -5.41 9.63
C ALA A 68 0.43 -6.36 10.82
N PHE A 69 -0.59 -6.76 11.58
CA PHE A 69 -0.49 -7.73 12.68
C PHE A 69 -0.18 -9.15 12.20
N ASP A 70 -0.73 -9.59 11.07
CA ASP A 70 -0.35 -10.87 10.46
C ASP A 70 1.13 -10.88 10.08
N ILE A 71 1.61 -9.79 9.49
CA ILE A 71 3.02 -9.67 9.09
C ILE A 71 3.94 -9.72 10.31
N PHE A 72 3.60 -9.02 11.40
CA PHE A 72 4.35 -9.10 12.65
C PHE A 72 4.36 -10.52 13.24
N SER A 73 3.21 -11.20 13.18
CA SER A 73 3.05 -12.56 13.73
C SER A 73 3.85 -13.61 12.97
N LYS A 74 3.88 -13.50 11.64
CA LYS A 74 4.71 -14.34 10.76
C LYS A 74 6.21 -14.10 11.01
N ASN A 75 6.58 -12.87 11.34
CA ASN A 75 7.97 -12.46 11.62
C ASN A 75 8.33 -12.44 13.11
N ARG A 76 7.53 -13.05 14.00
CA ARG A 76 7.69 -12.94 15.46
C ARG A 76 9.07 -13.38 15.98
N SER A 77 9.70 -14.37 15.35
CA SER A 77 11.03 -14.88 15.71
C SER A 77 12.15 -13.84 15.51
N ARG A 78 11.89 -12.81 14.70
CA ARG A 78 12.80 -11.69 14.44
C ARG A 78 12.63 -10.52 15.40
N ILE A 79 11.50 -10.43 16.11
CA ILE A 79 11.19 -9.31 17.01
C ILE A 79 11.37 -9.79 18.45
N PRO A 80 12.57 -9.64 19.06
CA PRO A 80 12.81 -10.09 20.44
C PRO A 80 11.93 -9.31 21.42
N LYS A 81 11.01 -10.00 22.08
CA LYS A 81 10.01 -9.41 22.99
C LYS A 81 10.62 -8.64 24.16
N GLU A 82 11.71 -9.15 24.71
CA GLU A 82 12.42 -8.59 25.87
C GLU A 82 13.05 -7.24 25.56
N LYS A 83 13.33 -6.97 24.28
CA LYS A 83 13.96 -5.73 23.80
C LYS A 83 12.98 -4.74 23.18
N ASN A 84 11.69 -5.11 23.06
CA ASN A 84 10.68 -4.37 22.29
C ASN A 84 9.41 -4.07 23.11
N ASN A 85 9.56 -3.84 24.43
CA ASN A 85 8.41 -3.56 25.31
C ASN A 85 7.55 -2.39 24.81
N GLU A 86 8.16 -1.28 24.37
CA GLU A 86 7.43 -0.11 23.88
C GLU A 86 6.63 -0.42 22.60
N PHE A 87 7.21 -1.18 21.68
CA PHE A 87 6.53 -1.67 20.48
C PHE A 87 5.25 -2.43 20.86
N PHE A 88 5.34 -3.42 21.77
CA PHE A 88 4.19 -4.22 22.19
C PHE A 88 3.15 -3.39 22.96
N ARG A 89 3.59 -2.53 23.88
CA ARG A 89 2.70 -1.63 24.64
C ARG A 89 1.93 -0.65 23.75
N LYS A 90 2.48 -0.27 22.59
CA LYS A 90 1.76 0.58 21.62
C LYS A 90 0.93 -0.21 20.63
N LYS A 91 1.39 -1.38 20.18
CA LYS A 91 0.67 -2.19 19.19
C LYS A 91 -0.53 -2.93 19.75
N ILE A 92 -0.45 -3.46 20.96
CA ILE A 92 -1.52 -4.26 21.55
C ILE A 92 -2.82 -3.45 21.78
N PRO A 93 -2.79 -2.22 22.34
CA PRO A 93 -3.99 -1.39 22.45
C PRO A 93 -4.62 -1.06 21.08
N VAL A 94 -3.79 -0.80 20.05
CA VAL A 94 -4.26 -0.56 18.68
C VAL A 94 -4.92 -1.81 18.12
N PHE A 95 -4.31 -2.98 18.31
CA PHE A 95 -4.90 -4.26 17.93
C PHE A 95 -6.27 -4.47 18.61
N LYS A 96 -6.36 -4.26 19.93
CA LYS A 96 -7.62 -4.32 20.68
C LYS A 96 -8.69 -3.36 20.16
N ARG A 97 -8.31 -2.18 19.67
CA ARG A 97 -9.25 -1.20 19.11
C ARG A 97 -9.79 -1.61 17.74
N LEU A 98 -8.96 -2.25 16.91
CA LEU A 98 -9.30 -2.66 15.55
C LEU A 98 -9.95 -4.05 15.46
N SER A 99 -9.71 -4.93 16.45
CA SER A 99 -10.19 -6.32 16.47
C SER A 99 -11.72 -6.51 16.56
N PRO A 100 -12.51 -5.71 17.33
CA PRO A 100 -13.94 -5.92 17.50
C PRO A 100 -14.73 -5.89 16.18
N ASP A 101 -14.32 -5.01 15.26
CA ASP A 101 -15.01 -4.77 13.99
C ASP A 101 -14.56 -5.73 12.88
N ASN A 102 -13.63 -6.66 13.18
CA ASN A 102 -13.03 -7.51 12.17
C ASN A 102 -12.58 -8.84 12.79
N LYS A 103 -13.53 -9.78 12.90
CA LYS A 103 -13.28 -11.15 13.40
C LYS A 103 -12.21 -11.94 12.62
N ARG A 104 -11.74 -11.41 11.48
CA ARG A 104 -10.66 -11.99 10.65
C ARG A 104 -9.30 -11.29 10.82
N LEU A 105 -9.19 -10.20 11.60
CA LEU A 105 -8.00 -9.33 11.68
C LEU A 105 -6.83 -9.93 12.47
N SER A 106 -6.44 -11.18 12.18
CA SER A 106 -5.27 -11.91 12.75
C SER A 106 -5.53 -12.68 14.05
N THR A 107 -6.18 -13.85 13.96
CA THR A 107 -6.09 -14.89 15.00
C THR A 107 -4.63 -15.17 15.37
N LEU A 108 -3.71 -15.12 14.39
CA LEU A 108 -2.28 -15.36 14.60
C LEU A 108 -1.60 -14.37 15.56
N PHE A 109 -1.97 -13.09 15.54
CA PHE A 109 -1.35 -12.10 16.45
C PHE A 109 -1.90 -12.23 17.86
N LEU A 110 -3.21 -12.46 17.99
CA LEU A 110 -3.81 -12.72 19.29
C LEU A 110 -3.23 -14.00 19.90
N GLU A 111 -3.18 -15.09 19.15
CA GLU A 111 -2.55 -16.35 19.58
C GLU A 111 -1.10 -16.12 20.00
N TYR A 112 -0.33 -15.32 19.25
CA TYR A 112 1.04 -14.99 19.62
C TYR A 112 1.11 -14.24 20.96
N VAL A 113 0.23 -13.27 21.17
CA VAL A 113 0.17 -12.46 22.39
C VAL A 113 -0.29 -13.28 23.59
N GLU A 114 -1.31 -14.14 23.43
CA GLU A 114 -1.88 -14.94 24.52
C GLU A 114 -0.97 -16.09 24.98
N ASN A 115 -0.20 -16.67 24.06
CA ASN A 115 0.72 -17.78 24.37
C ASN A 115 2.02 -17.32 25.04
N ASP A 116 2.29 -16.02 25.08
CA ASP A 116 3.49 -15.46 25.72
C ASP A 116 3.14 -14.78 27.06
N PRO A 117 3.70 -15.21 28.21
CA PRO A 117 3.34 -14.62 29.51
C PRO A 117 3.59 -13.11 29.62
N ILE A 118 4.65 -12.60 28.96
CA ILE A 118 4.99 -11.17 29.02
C ILE A 118 4.01 -10.39 28.15
N LEU A 119 3.76 -10.83 26.92
CA LEU A 119 2.84 -10.16 26.01
C LEU A 119 1.40 -10.25 26.49
N ARG A 120 0.99 -11.39 27.04
CA ARG A 120 -0.33 -11.59 27.66
C ARG A 120 -0.54 -10.61 28.80
N LYS A 121 0.46 -10.42 29.66
CA LYS A 121 0.38 -9.40 30.71
C LYS A 121 0.18 -8.00 30.14
N ILE A 122 0.94 -7.62 29.10
CA ILE A 122 0.75 -6.33 28.41
C ILE A 122 -0.66 -6.24 27.82
N TYR A 123 -1.19 -7.34 27.27
CA TYR A 123 -2.54 -7.41 26.75
C TYR A 123 -3.58 -7.23 27.85
N ASP A 124 -3.51 -7.97 28.94
CA ASP A 124 -4.48 -7.90 30.03
C ASP A 124 -4.49 -6.49 30.66
N GLU A 125 -3.32 -5.86 30.81
CA GLU A 125 -3.16 -4.50 31.34
C GLU A 125 -3.47 -3.39 30.33
N ALA A 126 -3.45 -3.69 29.03
CA ALA A 126 -3.68 -2.70 27.98
C ALA A 126 -5.12 -2.17 28.05
N LYS A 127 -5.25 -0.91 28.47
CA LYS A 127 -6.49 -0.14 28.42
C LYS A 127 -6.94 0.04 26.97
N TYR A 128 -8.24 -0.02 26.76
CA TYR A 128 -8.87 0.38 25.50
C TYR A 128 -8.54 1.85 25.20
N ILE A 129 -8.26 2.18 23.94
CA ILE A 129 -8.00 3.56 23.52
C ILE A 129 -9.35 4.27 23.35
N PRO A 130 -9.66 5.31 24.15
CA PRO A 130 -10.93 6.05 24.01
C PRO A 130 -11.05 6.72 22.64
N ASP A 131 -12.28 6.91 22.15
CA ASP A 131 -12.53 7.49 20.81
C ASP A 131 -11.92 8.88 20.66
N GLU A 132 -12.03 9.74 21.67
CA GLU A 132 -11.40 11.06 21.66
C GLU A 132 -9.88 10.98 21.47
N THR A 133 -9.22 10.08 22.21
CA THR A 133 -7.77 9.85 22.07
C THR A 133 -7.42 9.22 20.72
N TRP A 134 -8.27 8.32 20.21
CA TRP A 134 -8.07 7.68 18.92
C TRP A 134 -8.15 8.70 17.78
N GLU A 135 -9.17 9.56 17.79
CA GLU A 135 -9.41 10.60 16.76
C GLU A 135 -8.40 11.75 16.80
N SER A 136 -8.02 12.20 18.00
CA SER A 136 -7.04 13.28 18.16
C SER A 136 -5.61 12.83 17.89
N LYS A 137 -5.26 11.57 18.18
CA LYS A 137 -3.88 11.09 18.04
C LYS A 137 -3.57 10.70 16.60
N ARG A 138 -2.85 11.59 15.91
CA ARG A 138 -2.44 11.39 14.52
C ARG A 138 -1.10 10.69 14.35
N VAL A 139 -0.24 10.63 15.37
CA VAL A 139 1.09 10.02 15.24
C VAL A 139 1.47 9.15 16.44
N TRP A 140 2.07 8.00 16.15
CA TRP A 140 2.71 7.11 17.11
C TRP A 140 4.17 6.86 16.71
N LYS A 141 5.10 7.18 17.60
CA LYS A 141 6.53 6.90 17.43
C LYS A 141 6.98 5.82 18.42
N TYR A 142 7.83 4.88 18.03
CA TYR A 142 8.46 3.91 18.94
C TYR A 142 9.73 3.32 18.33
N PRO A 143 10.71 2.93 19.15
CA PRO A 143 11.84 2.17 18.68
C PRO A 143 11.42 0.73 18.34
N LEU A 144 12.08 0.15 17.34
CA LEU A 144 11.97 -1.26 16.98
C LEU A 144 13.37 -1.85 16.82
N LEU A 145 13.62 -2.93 17.55
CA LEU A 145 14.80 -3.78 17.41
C LEU A 145 14.38 -5.08 16.75
N ILE A 146 14.95 -5.40 15.59
CA ILE A 146 14.54 -6.57 14.82
C ILE A 146 15.76 -7.27 14.21
N LYS A 147 15.75 -8.60 14.20
CA LYS A 147 16.78 -9.37 13.48
C LYS A 147 16.71 -9.03 11.99
N PRO A 148 17.86 -8.89 11.32
CA PRO A 148 17.85 -8.64 9.89
C PRO A 148 17.22 -9.83 9.14
N PRO A 149 16.67 -9.59 7.93
CA PRO A 149 16.20 -10.66 7.05
C PRO A 149 17.29 -11.71 6.79
N VAL A 150 16.87 -12.96 6.57
CA VAL A 150 17.70 -14.09 6.18
C VAL A 150 18.55 -13.72 4.95
N GLY A 151 19.80 -14.15 4.97
CA GLY A 151 20.80 -13.80 3.94
C GLY A 151 21.50 -12.46 4.18
N THR A 152 21.12 -11.69 5.20
CA THR A 152 21.92 -10.54 5.65
C THR A 152 23.14 -11.02 6.42
N LYS A 153 24.34 -10.55 6.04
CA LYS A 153 25.62 -10.88 6.69
C LYS A 153 25.83 -10.05 7.97
N SER A 154 24.87 -10.06 8.88
CA SER A 154 24.97 -9.37 10.16
C SER A 154 24.13 -10.08 11.21
N ASP A 155 24.73 -10.30 12.39
CA ASP A 155 24.04 -10.82 13.57
C ASP A 155 23.50 -9.70 14.48
N GLU A 156 23.80 -8.43 14.16
CA GLU A 156 23.32 -7.30 14.95
C GLU A 156 21.85 -6.99 14.64
N LEU A 157 21.09 -6.67 15.69
CA LEU A 157 19.71 -6.22 15.54
C LEU A 157 19.66 -4.87 14.81
N LEU A 158 18.80 -4.79 13.80
CA LEU A 158 18.46 -3.54 13.15
C LEU A 158 17.73 -2.64 14.15
N LYS A 159 18.18 -1.39 14.26
CA LYS A 159 17.60 -0.37 15.14
C LYS A 159 16.85 0.66 14.32
N LEU A 160 15.55 0.77 14.57
CA LEU A 160 14.63 1.57 13.77
C LEU A 160 13.86 2.51 14.68
N GLN A 161 13.65 3.74 14.20
CA GLN A 161 12.61 4.62 14.70
C GLN A 161 11.38 4.43 13.82
N VAL A 162 10.35 3.78 14.37
CA VAL A 162 9.08 3.60 13.67
C VAL A 162 8.20 4.80 13.95
N THR A 163 7.57 5.32 12.91
CA THR A 163 6.52 6.33 13.00
C THR A 163 5.29 5.83 12.26
N VAL A 164 4.14 5.85 12.91
CA VAL A 164 2.84 5.56 12.30
C VAL A 164 2.06 6.86 12.26
N TYR A 165 1.69 7.31 11.07
CA TYR A 165 0.83 8.47 10.85
C TYR A 165 -0.59 7.99 10.55
N ARG A 166 -1.60 8.64 11.13
CA ARG A 166 -3.00 8.52 10.73
C ARG A 166 -3.32 9.65 9.77
N LEU A 167 -3.57 9.31 8.52
CA LEU A 167 -3.75 10.25 7.43
C LEU A 167 -5.16 10.86 7.43
N THR A 168 -5.27 12.09 6.94
CA THR A 168 -6.54 12.76 6.65
C THR A 168 -6.79 12.79 5.14
N PRO A 169 -8.06 12.72 4.67
CA PRO A 169 -9.30 12.55 5.45
C PRO A 169 -9.67 11.07 5.72
N ASN A 170 -9.03 10.12 5.03
CA ASN A 170 -9.49 8.73 4.95
C ASN A 170 -9.20 7.88 6.20
N ASN A 171 -8.50 8.41 7.20
CA ASN A 171 -8.08 7.68 8.40
C ASN A 171 -7.22 6.44 8.12
N GLU A 172 -6.54 6.43 6.98
CA GLU A 172 -5.52 5.44 6.64
C GLU A 172 -4.30 5.57 7.55
N PHE A 173 -3.48 4.53 7.62
CA PHE A 173 -2.26 4.55 8.41
C PHE A 173 -1.01 4.40 7.55
N LEU A 174 -0.07 5.32 7.67
CA LEU A 174 1.23 5.24 7.04
C LEU A 174 2.28 4.79 8.06
N GLY A 175 2.85 3.61 7.85
CA GLY A 175 3.90 3.07 8.71
C GLY A 175 5.29 3.27 8.10
N VAL A 176 6.14 4.04 8.77
CA VAL A 176 7.49 4.43 8.33
C VAL A 176 8.54 3.83 9.26
N TYR A 177 9.48 3.05 8.72
CA TYR A 177 10.53 2.35 9.47
C TYR A 177 11.90 2.97 9.20
N LYS A 178 12.17 4.15 9.79
CA LYS A 178 13.40 4.89 9.55
C LYS A 178 14.56 4.26 10.33
N PRO A 179 15.77 4.11 9.75
CA PRO A 179 16.93 3.65 10.50
C PRO A 179 17.24 4.65 11.62
N ASP A 180 17.54 4.12 12.80
CA ASP A 180 17.95 4.96 13.94
C ASP A 180 19.23 5.74 13.56
N PRO A 181 19.29 7.07 13.77
CA PRO A 181 20.45 7.87 13.42
C PRO A 181 21.76 7.39 14.05
N SER A 182 21.69 6.79 15.24
CA SER A 182 22.82 6.25 16.01
C SER A 182 23.30 4.88 15.51
N SER A 183 22.50 4.16 14.71
CA SER A 183 22.86 2.84 14.20
C SER A 183 23.48 2.92 12.80
N LEU A 184 24.80 3.06 12.75
CA LEU A 184 25.56 3.05 11.50
C LEU A 184 25.32 1.77 10.68
N ILE A 185 25.24 0.63 11.35
CA ILE A 185 25.01 -0.67 10.68
C ILE A 185 23.63 -0.72 10.02
N THR A 186 22.57 -0.31 10.74
CA THR A 186 21.22 -0.30 10.16
C THR A 186 21.12 0.67 8.99
N ARG A 187 21.71 1.86 9.13
CA ARG A 187 21.74 2.87 8.05
C ARG A 187 22.47 2.37 6.81
N SER A 188 23.66 1.82 6.97
CA SER A 188 24.46 1.30 5.86
C SER A 188 23.76 0.15 5.14
N LEU A 189 23.15 -0.77 5.90
CA LEU A 189 22.40 -1.87 5.31
C LEU A 189 21.17 -1.39 4.54
N MET A 190 20.38 -0.46 5.10
CA MET A 190 19.22 0.11 4.40
C MET A 190 19.62 0.88 3.15
N ALA A 191 20.69 1.66 3.20
CA ALA A 191 21.23 2.35 2.03
C ALA A 191 21.66 1.35 0.94
N GLN A 192 22.36 0.27 1.31
CA GLN A 192 22.75 -0.77 0.36
C GLN A 192 21.51 -1.43 -0.27
N LYS A 193 20.50 -1.77 0.53
CA LYS A 193 19.27 -2.40 0.05
C LYS A 193 18.44 -1.47 -0.80
N TYR A 194 18.44 -0.18 -0.49
CA TYR A 194 17.84 0.84 -1.34
C TYR A 194 18.50 0.88 -2.71
N GLN A 195 19.84 0.95 -2.79
CA GLN A 195 20.53 0.94 -4.07
C GLN A 195 20.24 -0.33 -4.89
N GLN A 196 20.21 -1.50 -4.24
CA GLN A 196 19.82 -2.75 -4.88
C GLN A 196 18.37 -2.71 -5.41
N ALA A 197 17.45 -2.17 -4.62
CA ALA A 197 16.06 -2.02 -5.01
C ALA A 197 15.90 -1.03 -6.16
N MET A 198 16.66 0.07 -6.20
CA MET A 198 16.62 1.03 -7.30
C MET A 198 17.12 0.43 -8.62
N THR A 199 18.12 -0.45 -8.60
CA THR A 199 18.52 -1.20 -9.80
C THR A 199 17.42 -2.12 -10.31
N ILE A 200 16.59 -2.66 -9.41
CA ILE A 200 15.42 -3.47 -9.76
C ILE A 200 14.25 -2.58 -10.19
N ALA A 201 14.15 -1.37 -9.64
CA ALA A 201 13.07 -0.42 -9.93
C ALA A 201 13.12 0.11 -11.38
N ASP A 202 14.25 -0.03 -12.07
CA ASP A 202 14.34 0.19 -13.51
C ASP A 202 13.53 -0.86 -14.31
N MET A 203 13.16 -1.98 -13.67
CA MET A 203 12.40 -3.10 -14.26
C MET A 203 10.98 -3.23 -13.72
N ILE A 204 10.69 -2.73 -12.51
CA ILE A 204 9.38 -2.77 -11.83
C ILE A 204 9.14 -1.49 -11.02
N GLU A 205 7.92 -1.20 -10.61
CA GLU A 205 7.68 -0.04 -9.74
C GLU A 205 8.26 -0.26 -8.33
N TYR A 206 8.99 0.75 -7.83
CA TYR A 206 9.58 0.75 -6.48
C TYR A 206 8.51 0.74 -5.37
N VAL A 207 7.37 1.38 -5.65
CA VAL A 207 6.17 1.40 -4.80
C VAL A 207 5.09 0.64 -5.55
N GLN A 208 4.37 -0.24 -4.86
CA GLN A 208 3.21 -0.91 -5.43
C GLN A 208 1.99 -0.71 -4.53
N TYR A 209 0.83 -0.68 -5.18
CA TYR A 209 -0.48 -0.60 -4.54
C TYR A 209 -1.24 -1.91 -4.72
N GLU A 210 -2.09 -2.25 -3.75
CA GLU A 210 -3.06 -3.33 -3.89
C GLU A 210 -3.95 -3.00 -5.08
N ARG A 211 -3.95 -3.88 -6.09
CA ARG A 211 -4.88 -3.76 -7.22
C ARG A 211 -6.29 -3.91 -6.67
N ARG A 212 -7.02 -2.80 -6.59
CA ARG A 212 -8.43 -2.84 -6.27
C ARG A 212 -9.18 -3.44 -7.46
N GLU A 213 -9.70 -4.65 -7.30
CA GLU A 213 -10.89 -5.07 -8.04
C GLU A 213 -12.07 -4.34 -7.39
N ASP A 214 -12.36 -3.09 -7.79
CA ASP A 214 -13.35 -2.28 -7.10
C ASP A 214 -14.78 -2.68 -7.48
N ARG A 215 -15.47 -3.32 -6.54
CA ARG A 215 -16.93 -3.27 -6.47
C ARG A 215 -17.34 -1.82 -6.24
N GLY A 216 -18.17 -1.32 -7.14
CA GLY A 216 -18.69 0.05 -7.19
C GLY A 216 -18.92 0.72 -5.83
N GLY A 217 -18.35 1.91 -5.72
CA GLY A 217 -18.63 2.89 -4.67
C GLY A 217 -18.43 4.28 -5.25
N GLU A 218 -19.55 4.96 -5.49
CA GLU A 218 -19.63 6.35 -5.94
C GLU A 218 -18.79 7.26 -5.04
N GLY A 219 -17.89 8.04 -5.65
CA GLY A 219 -17.07 9.03 -4.97
C GLY A 219 -16.88 10.25 -5.84
N ILE A 220 -17.66 11.29 -5.57
CA ILE A 220 -17.57 12.62 -6.19
C ILE A 220 -16.14 13.16 -5.97
N VAL A 221 -15.47 13.53 -7.07
CA VAL A 221 -14.15 14.18 -7.04
C VAL A 221 -14.33 15.68 -7.31
N GLN A 222 -13.91 16.51 -6.35
CA GLN A 222 -13.60 17.90 -6.61
C GLN A 222 -12.16 18.02 -7.09
N LYS A 223 -11.93 18.78 -8.16
CA LYS A 223 -10.67 19.48 -8.36
C LYS A 223 -10.86 20.82 -9.05
N GLU A 224 -10.07 21.78 -8.57
CA GLU A 224 -9.96 23.15 -9.03
C GLU A 224 -9.44 23.23 -10.49
N GLY A 225 -10.02 24.13 -11.28
CA GLY A 225 -9.30 24.78 -12.37
C GLY A 225 -9.42 24.22 -13.79
N GLY A 226 -10.50 23.51 -14.14
CA GLY A 226 -10.79 23.12 -15.53
C GLY A 226 -12.30 22.96 -15.71
N ILE A 227 -12.82 23.22 -16.90
CA ILE A 227 -14.26 23.14 -17.23
C ILE A 227 -14.84 21.84 -16.65
N GLN A 228 -15.75 21.96 -15.68
CA GLN A 228 -16.43 20.82 -15.06
C GLN A 228 -17.23 20.10 -16.14
N LEU A 229 -16.68 19.01 -16.67
CA LEU A 229 -17.44 18.08 -17.49
C LEU A 229 -18.21 17.18 -16.53
N THR A 230 -19.51 17.04 -16.78
CA THR A 230 -20.30 16.03 -16.08
C THR A 230 -19.78 14.63 -16.46
N GLU A 231 -19.90 13.64 -15.56
CA GLU A 231 -19.48 12.26 -15.84
C GLU A 231 -20.02 11.71 -17.19
N PRO A 232 -21.27 11.99 -17.59
CA PRO A 232 -21.77 11.61 -18.92
C PRO A 232 -21.03 12.28 -20.08
N GLU A 233 -20.63 13.55 -19.94
CA GLU A 233 -19.90 14.30 -20.97
C GLU A 233 -18.46 13.81 -21.11
N ALA A 234 -17.80 13.55 -19.98
CA ALA A 234 -16.45 12.98 -19.93
C ALA A 234 -16.45 11.58 -20.58
N THR A 235 -17.43 10.75 -20.21
CA THR A 235 -17.63 9.42 -20.81
C THR A 235 -17.82 9.51 -22.32
N ARG A 236 -18.64 10.45 -22.79
CA ARG A 236 -18.89 10.64 -24.23
C ARG A 236 -17.61 11.05 -24.98
N LYS A 237 -16.78 11.91 -24.40
CA LYS A 237 -15.51 12.35 -25.00
C LYS A 237 -14.50 11.21 -25.09
N VAL A 238 -14.34 10.42 -24.03
CA VAL A 238 -13.47 9.23 -24.03
C VAL A 238 -13.95 8.20 -25.06
N TYR A 239 -15.26 7.93 -25.10
CA TYR A 239 -15.84 7.01 -26.07
C TYR A 239 -15.62 7.47 -27.52
N ALA A 240 -15.82 8.77 -27.80
CA ALA A 240 -15.54 9.34 -29.12
C ALA A 240 -14.06 9.21 -29.53
N ALA A 241 -13.12 9.42 -28.60
CA ALA A 241 -11.69 9.23 -28.86
C ALA A 241 -11.33 7.77 -29.21
N LEU A 242 -12.01 6.79 -28.61
CA LEU A 242 -11.86 5.37 -28.96
C LEU A 242 -12.46 5.03 -30.34
N GLU A 243 -13.51 5.73 -30.74
CA GLU A 243 -14.16 5.53 -32.05
C GLU A 243 -13.46 6.21 -33.21
N ASN A 244 -12.46 7.07 -32.95
CA ASN A 244 -11.70 7.71 -34.00
C ASN A 244 -11.00 6.68 -34.92
N ARG A 245 -11.39 6.69 -36.20
CA ARG A 245 -10.97 5.71 -37.22
C ARG A 245 -9.51 5.86 -37.67
N THR A 246 -8.86 6.97 -37.33
CA THR A 246 -7.45 7.22 -37.66
C THR A 246 -6.53 6.17 -37.01
N TYR A 247 -6.95 5.62 -35.87
CA TYR A 247 -6.18 4.65 -35.12
C TYR A 247 -6.99 3.37 -34.93
N SER A 248 -6.33 2.22 -35.07
CA SER A 248 -6.97 0.93 -34.78
C SER A 248 -7.05 0.70 -33.27
N TRP A 249 -5.94 0.84 -32.53
CA TRP A 249 -5.90 0.62 -31.08
C TRP A 249 -5.34 1.85 -30.37
N ARG A 250 -5.81 2.15 -29.16
CA ARG A 250 -5.51 3.41 -28.45
C ARG A 250 -4.87 3.13 -27.09
N THR A 251 -3.87 3.92 -26.69
CA THR A 251 -3.32 3.90 -25.32
C THR A 251 -3.98 4.97 -24.45
N LEU A 252 -3.96 4.82 -23.12
CA LEU A 252 -4.50 5.85 -22.20
C LEU A 252 -3.94 7.26 -22.48
N PRO A 253 -2.62 7.47 -22.67
CA PRO A 253 -2.09 8.80 -23.00
C PRO A 253 -2.63 9.36 -24.33
N SER A 254 -2.89 8.49 -25.31
CA SER A 254 -3.46 8.92 -26.60
C SER A 254 -4.94 9.31 -26.49
N ILE A 255 -5.68 8.66 -25.58
CA ILE A 255 -7.10 8.94 -25.34
C ILE A 255 -7.21 10.25 -24.56
N SER A 256 -6.45 10.38 -23.46
CA SER A 256 -6.35 11.60 -22.65
C SER A 256 -6.06 12.85 -23.48
N ARG A 257 -5.09 12.78 -24.40
CA ARG A 257 -4.74 13.91 -25.28
C ARG A 257 -5.89 14.32 -26.21
N GLU A 258 -6.67 13.36 -26.71
CA GLU A 258 -7.75 13.65 -27.67
C GLU A 258 -9.06 14.03 -26.97
N SER A 259 -9.33 13.47 -25.80
CA SER A 259 -10.51 13.80 -25.02
C SER A 259 -10.34 15.06 -24.18
N GLU A 260 -9.12 15.57 -24.03
CA GLU A 260 -8.74 16.68 -23.13
C GLU A 260 -9.14 16.38 -21.67
N ILE A 261 -8.95 15.12 -21.25
CA ILE A 261 -9.32 14.61 -19.92
C ILE A 261 -8.04 14.07 -19.27
N ALA A 262 -7.90 14.24 -17.94
CA ALA A 262 -6.72 13.79 -17.23
C ALA A 262 -6.51 12.26 -17.39
N PRO A 263 -5.27 11.76 -17.50
CA PRO A 263 -5.02 10.33 -17.69
C PRO A 263 -5.69 9.43 -16.63
N GLU A 264 -5.76 9.91 -15.39
CA GLU A 264 -6.40 9.21 -14.26
C GLU A 264 -7.91 9.10 -14.47
N GLU A 265 -8.56 10.19 -14.89
CA GLU A 265 -9.99 10.23 -15.21
C GLU A 265 -10.32 9.37 -16.44
N VAL A 266 -9.46 9.38 -17.46
CA VAL A 266 -9.60 8.49 -18.61
C VAL A 266 -9.48 7.04 -18.17
N SER A 267 -8.54 6.69 -17.30
CA SER A 267 -8.42 5.32 -16.78
C SER A 267 -9.74 4.88 -16.13
N THR A 268 -10.28 5.68 -15.21
CA THR A 268 -11.56 5.38 -14.55
C THR A 268 -12.71 5.19 -15.53
N ILE A 269 -12.82 6.06 -16.55
CA ILE A 269 -13.86 5.95 -17.56
C ILE A 269 -13.69 4.69 -18.42
N ILE A 270 -12.46 4.36 -18.80
CA ILE A 270 -12.13 3.15 -19.56
C ILE A 270 -12.46 1.90 -18.77
N ASP A 271 -12.14 1.89 -17.47
CA ASP A 271 -12.44 0.78 -16.57
C ASP A 271 -13.96 0.59 -16.45
N ASN A 272 -14.72 1.66 -16.20
CA ASN A 272 -16.18 1.64 -16.15
C ASN A 272 -16.82 1.14 -17.46
N LEU A 273 -16.27 1.54 -18.61
CA LEU A 273 -16.74 1.08 -19.92
C LEU A 273 -16.34 -0.39 -20.17
N GLY A 274 -15.20 -0.82 -19.65
CA GLY A 274 -14.73 -2.21 -19.65
C GLY A 274 -15.64 -3.13 -18.84
N GLU A 275 -16.03 -2.73 -17.63
CA GLU A 275 -16.98 -3.47 -16.78
C GLU A 275 -18.34 -3.66 -17.45
N ARG A 276 -18.78 -2.66 -18.22
CA ARG A 276 -20.02 -2.73 -19.01
C ARG A 276 -19.86 -3.56 -20.29
N GLY A 277 -18.68 -4.11 -20.53
CA GLY A 277 -18.35 -4.89 -21.72
C GLY A 277 -18.40 -4.08 -23.01
N LEU A 278 -18.16 -2.76 -22.94
CA LEU A 278 -18.18 -1.85 -24.09
C LEU A 278 -16.78 -1.62 -24.69
N ILE A 279 -15.73 -1.97 -23.95
CA ILE A 279 -14.34 -1.86 -24.36
C ILE A 279 -13.68 -3.24 -24.34
N VAL A 280 -12.70 -3.41 -25.21
CA VAL A 280 -11.79 -4.54 -25.28
C VAL A 280 -10.39 -4.05 -24.94
N GLU A 281 -9.79 -4.63 -23.92
CA GLU A 281 -8.41 -4.36 -23.50
C GLU A 281 -7.47 -5.41 -24.11
N ALA A 282 -6.32 -5.00 -24.64
CA ALA A 282 -5.30 -5.92 -25.12
C ALA A 282 -3.89 -5.45 -24.75
N ASN A 283 -3.04 -6.39 -24.35
CA ASN A 283 -1.61 -6.11 -24.19
C ASN A 283 -0.91 -6.31 -25.54
N ARG A 284 -0.36 -5.23 -26.11
CA ARG A 284 0.37 -5.28 -27.38
C ARG A 284 1.81 -4.83 -27.20
N ARG A 285 2.71 -5.46 -27.95
CA ARG A 285 4.10 -5.03 -27.99
C ARG A 285 4.23 -3.77 -28.84
N ASN A 286 4.73 -2.69 -28.25
CA ASN A 286 5.10 -1.50 -29.00
C ASN A 286 6.21 -1.87 -30.01
N ARG A 287 6.03 -1.52 -31.29
CA ARG A 287 6.96 -1.92 -32.36
C ARG A 287 8.32 -1.23 -32.23
N GLU A 288 8.33 0.00 -31.71
CA GLU A 288 9.51 0.84 -31.57
C GLU A 288 10.27 0.52 -30.28
N THR A 289 9.59 0.58 -29.13
CA THR A 289 10.24 0.38 -27.82
C THR A 289 10.38 -1.09 -27.42
N LYS A 290 9.68 -2.01 -28.10
CA LYS A 290 9.57 -3.45 -27.75
C LYS A 290 8.95 -3.74 -26.37
N GLU A 291 8.48 -2.73 -25.67
CA GLU A 291 7.75 -2.86 -24.40
C GLU A 291 6.32 -3.33 -24.63
N MET A 292 5.73 -3.95 -23.62
CA MET A 292 4.30 -4.28 -23.63
C MET A 292 3.50 -3.07 -23.19
N VAL A 293 2.52 -2.67 -23.98
CA VAL A 293 1.61 -1.56 -23.69
C VAL A 293 0.17 -2.04 -23.74
N THR A 294 -0.63 -1.59 -22.78
CA THR A 294 -2.07 -1.82 -22.78
C THR A 294 -2.74 -0.89 -23.78
N VAL A 295 -3.55 -1.46 -24.66
CA VAL A 295 -4.32 -0.74 -25.66
C VAL A 295 -5.80 -1.10 -25.58
N TYR A 296 -6.63 -0.14 -25.93
CA TYR A 296 -8.07 -0.18 -25.80
C TYR A 296 -8.72 0.05 -27.17
N LYS A 297 -9.87 -0.59 -27.37
CA LYS A 297 -10.74 -0.41 -28.54
C LYS A 297 -12.18 -0.63 -28.08
N THR A 298 -13.17 0.02 -28.68
CA THR A 298 -14.58 -0.32 -28.41
C THR A 298 -14.90 -1.73 -28.89
N LYS A 299 -15.77 -2.44 -28.18
CA LYS A 299 -16.18 -3.80 -28.52
C LYS A 299 -16.79 -3.88 -29.92
N GLU A 300 -17.60 -2.89 -30.30
CA GLU A 300 -18.19 -2.82 -31.63
C GLU A 300 -17.12 -2.76 -32.73
N ARG A 301 -16.09 -1.90 -32.57
CA ARG A 301 -14.99 -1.83 -33.52
C ARG A 301 -14.15 -3.11 -33.53
N TYR A 302 -13.93 -3.71 -32.36
CA TYR A 302 -13.20 -4.96 -32.26
C TYR A 302 -13.90 -6.08 -33.04
N GLU A 303 -15.21 -6.23 -32.86
CA GLU A 303 -16.00 -7.25 -33.55
C GLU A 303 -16.10 -7.04 -35.05
N LYS A 304 -16.07 -5.78 -35.50
CA LYS A 304 -16.14 -5.40 -36.91
C LYS A 304 -14.79 -5.51 -37.63
N GLU A 305 -13.70 -5.11 -36.99
CA GLU A 305 -12.38 -5.00 -37.62
C GLU A 305 -11.53 -6.26 -37.44
N GLU A 306 -11.72 -7.04 -36.38
CA GLU A 306 -10.88 -8.22 -36.11
C GLU A 306 -11.50 -9.52 -36.65
N PRO A 307 -10.74 -10.30 -37.46
CA PRO A 307 -11.20 -11.59 -37.98
C PRO A 307 -11.65 -12.54 -36.86
N LYS A 308 -12.71 -13.31 -37.09
CA LYS A 308 -13.28 -14.24 -36.10
C LYS A 308 -12.25 -15.20 -35.49
N LEU A 309 -11.27 -15.64 -36.29
CA LEU A 309 -10.18 -16.52 -35.84
C LEU A 309 -9.26 -15.82 -34.82
N ASN A 310 -8.92 -14.55 -35.04
CA ASN A 310 -8.09 -13.79 -34.09
C ASN A 310 -8.83 -13.55 -32.78
N ARG A 311 -10.15 -13.31 -32.84
CA ARG A 311 -10.98 -13.16 -31.64
C ARG A 311 -11.00 -14.43 -30.79
N PHE A 312 -11.14 -15.58 -31.44
CA PHE A 312 -11.12 -16.88 -30.78
C PHE A 312 -9.76 -17.18 -30.13
N LEU A 313 -8.66 -16.92 -30.84
CA LEU A 313 -7.30 -17.13 -30.32
C LEU A 313 -6.96 -16.17 -29.16
N SER A 314 -7.41 -14.92 -29.23
CA SER A 314 -7.20 -13.95 -28.14
C SER A 314 -7.97 -14.30 -26.87
N ALA A 315 -9.20 -14.82 -27.00
CA ALA A 315 -10.00 -15.30 -25.87
C ALA A 315 -9.39 -16.54 -25.20
N LEU A 316 -8.82 -17.46 -25.98
CA LEU A 316 -8.14 -18.65 -25.45
C LEU A 316 -6.81 -18.35 -24.75
N ALA A 317 -6.10 -17.30 -25.19
CA ALA A 317 -4.78 -16.96 -24.67
C ALA A 317 -4.82 -16.02 -23.44
N ASN A 318 -6.01 -15.62 -22.95
CA ASN A 318 -6.19 -14.56 -21.94
C ASN A 318 -5.45 -13.25 -22.29
N VAL A 319 -5.21 -13.00 -23.59
CA VAL A 319 -4.49 -11.81 -24.08
C VAL A 319 -5.41 -10.60 -24.14
N ILE A 320 -6.72 -10.85 -24.11
CA ILE A 320 -7.77 -9.84 -24.12
C ILE A 320 -8.66 -10.06 -22.91
N LYS A 321 -8.91 -8.97 -22.18
CA LYS A 321 -9.87 -8.91 -21.07
C LYS A 321 -11.19 -8.34 -21.55
#